data_AF-A0A374RU32-F1
#
_entry.id   AF-A0A374RU32-F1
#
_cell.length_a   1.000
_cell.length_b   1.000
_cell.length_c   1.000
_cell.angle_alpha   90.00
_cell.angle_beta   90.00
_cell.angle_gamma   90.00
#
_symmetry.space_group_name_H-M   'P 1'
#
loop_
_entity.id
_entity.type
_entity.pdbx_description
1 polymer ?
#
loop_
_entity_poly.entity_id
_entity_poly.type
_entity_poly.pdbx_seq_one_letter_code
_entity_poly.pdbx_strand_id
1 'polypeptide(L)'
;MAADSKTERSERAEVSAVPLYQQVMDDLKGEIARGVYAAGSRIPSEMELAKSYGVGRITVRRAIEELSRAGYLSRQQGRGTFVCAPKLKRKIRQKGDVQSFTEGCAANDMVPGARLVSRTVVAATHEDAAFFGVEPGCELIVVERVRTADGVPVMLENNAFVLADHPYLQTLADKDLADNSIFALVAEHSGRAPLKSDPCTVEIALADAQAAPLLEVPVGEPLFYMEAYFTDADERPLLLGRQKIVGSRYVFDI
;
A
#
# COMPACT_ATOMS: atom_id res chain seq x y z
N MET A 1 -2.67 -65.08 -16.60
CA MET A 1 -2.59 -64.67 -18.02
C MET A 1 -3.94 -64.04 -18.34
N ALA A 2 -4.08 -62.71 -18.30
CA ALA A 2 -3.81 -61.75 -19.39
C ALA A 2 -4.73 -62.03 -20.60
N ALA A 3 -5.47 -61.12 -21.25
CA ALA A 3 -5.57 -59.65 -21.32
C ALA A 3 -6.96 -59.37 -21.99
N ASP A 4 -7.77 -58.37 -21.60
CA ASP A 4 -7.75 -56.93 -21.98
C ASP A 4 -8.55 -56.57 -23.26
N SER A 5 -9.55 -55.69 -23.08
CA SER A 5 -10.23 -54.75 -24.02
C SER A 5 -11.66 -54.50 -23.48
N LYS A 6 -11.97 -53.58 -22.56
CA LYS A 6 -11.61 -52.16 -22.45
C LYS A 6 -11.71 -51.43 -23.79
N THR A 7 -12.90 -50.94 -24.12
CA THR A 7 -13.17 -49.59 -24.66
C THR A 7 -14.69 -49.43 -24.74
N GLU A 8 -15.26 -48.59 -23.86
CA GLU A 8 -16.50 -47.81 -24.04
C GLU A 8 -16.98 -47.33 -22.66
N ARG A 9 -16.28 -46.31 -22.14
CA ARG A 9 -16.79 -45.43 -21.09
C ARG A 9 -16.11 -44.07 -21.20
N SER A 10 -16.30 -43.43 -22.36
CA SER A 10 -16.41 -41.97 -22.44
C SER A 10 -17.73 -41.62 -21.73
N GLU A 11 -17.88 -40.70 -20.80
CA GLU A 11 -17.28 -39.40 -20.57
C GLU A 11 -17.58 -39.12 -19.08
N ARG A 12 -16.59 -38.91 -18.22
CA ARG A 12 -16.81 -38.29 -16.90
C ARG A 12 -15.93 -37.07 -16.84
N ALA A 13 -16.62 -35.93 -16.90
CA ALA A 13 -16.13 -34.57 -16.79
C ALA A 13 -14.94 -34.42 -15.84
N GLU A 14 -13.93 -33.70 -16.33
CA GLU A 14 -12.81 -33.18 -15.55
C GLU A 14 -13.34 -32.40 -14.35
N VAL A 15 -13.29 -33.01 -13.17
CA VAL A 15 -13.59 -32.33 -11.91
C VAL A 15 -12.41 -31.41 -11.63
N SER A 16 -12.65 -30.10 -11.63
CA SER A 16 -11.62 -29.07 -11.45
C SER A 16 -10.72 -29.39 -10.25
N ALA A 17 -9.40 -29.38 -10.44
CA ALA A 17 -8.39 -29.81 -9.47
C ALA A 17 -8.23 -28.89 -8.23
N VAL A 18 -9.12 -27.92 -8.03
CA VAL A 18 -9.05 -26.92 -6.97
C VAL A 18 -10.10 -27.23 -5.89
N PRO A 19 -9.74 -27.30 -4.59
CA PRO A 19 -10.69 -27.53 -3.51
C PRO A 19 -11.83 -26.50 -3.50
N LEU A 20 -13.07 -26.93 -3.21
CA LEU A 20 -14.26 -26.04 -3.25
C LEU A 20 -14.13 -24.79 -2.36
N TYR A 21 -13.48 -24.87 -1.20
CA TYR A 21 -13.28 -23.69 -0.34
C TYR A 21 -12.33 -22.68 -0.98
N GLN A 22 -11.35 -23.15 -1.77
CA GLN A 22 -10.40 -22.32 -2.49
C GLN A 22 -11.11 -21.60 -3.64
N GLN A 23 -12.00 -22.27 -4.36
CA GLN A 23 -12.83 -21.64 -5.40
C GLN A 23 -13.70 -20.52 -4.84
N VAL A 24 -14.38 -20.76 -3.69
CA VAL A 24 -15.17 -19.73 -3.01
C VAL A 24 -14.30 -18.56 -2.54
N MET A 25 -13.10 -18.85 -2.04
CA MET A 25 -12.17 -17.82 -1.60
C MET A 25 -11.68 -16.95 -2.75
N ASP A 26 -11.27 -17.56 -3.86
CA ASP A 26 -10.75 -16.85 -5.03
C ASP A 26 -11.83 -15.99 -5.69
N ASP A 27 -13.06 -16.50 -5.76
CA ASP A 27 -14.19 -15.73 -6.30
C ASP A 27 -14.57 -14.56 -5.38
N LEU A 28 -14.73 -14.78 -4.07
CA LEU A 28 -14.98 -13.71 -3.10
C LEU A 28 -13.89 -12.63 -3.13
N LYS A 29 -12.62 -13.04 -3.25
CA LYS A 29 -11.49 -12.12 -3.38
C LYS A 29 -11.59 -11.31 -4.67
N GLY A 30 -11.99 -11.95 -5.78
CA GLY A 30 -12.27 -11.30 -7.05
C GLY A 30 -13.44 -10.31 -6.97
N GLU A 31 -14.52 -10.65 -6.27
CA GLU A 31 -15.66 -9.76 -6.04
C GLU A 31 -15.27 -8.52 -5.21
N ILE A 32 -14.45 -8.71 -4.16
CA ILE A 32 -13.88 -7.60 -3.38
C ILE A 32 -12.99 -6.71 -4.26
N ALA A 33 -12.09 -7.30 -5.05
CA ALA A 33 -11.17 -6.56 -5.92
C ALA A 33 -11.91 -5.77 -7.02
N ARG A 34 -13.03 -6.30 -7.54
CA ARG A 34 -13.90 -5.61 -8.50
C ARG A 34 -14.84 -4.59 -7.85
N GLY A 35 -14.83 -4.46 -6.52
CA GLY A 35 -15.70 -3.54 -5.79
C GLY A 35 -17.17 -3.97 -5.70
N VAL A 36 -17.50 -5.22 -6.02
CA VAL A 36 -18.85 -5.79 -5.81
C VAL A 36 -19.24 -5.71 -4.33
N TYR A 37 -18.27 -6.00 -3.46
CA TYR A 37 -18.34 -5.68 -2.04
C TYR A 37 -17.31 -4.59 -1.71
N ALA A 38 -17.80 -3.37 -1.50
CA ALA A 38 -16.95 -2.24 -1.11
C ALA A 38 -16.32 -2.44 0.28
N ALA A 39 -15.16 -1.82 0.52
CA ALA A 39 -14.55 -1.78 1.85
C ALA A 39 -15.55 -1.26 2.90
N GLY A 40 -15.62 -1.91 4.06
CA GLY A 40 -16.58 -1.61 5.12
C GLY A 40 -18.00 -2.14 4.88
N SER A 41 -18.33 -2.64 3.68
CA SER A 41 -19.62 -3.27 3.41
C SER A 41 -19.72 -4.66 4.02
N ARG A 42 -20.94 -5.09 4.34
CA ARG A 42 -21.23 -6.44 4.84
C ARG A 42 -21.41 -7.40 3.68
N ILE A 43 -20.66 -8.50 3.66
CA ILE A 43 -20.89 -9.58 2.70
C ILE A 43 -22.13 -10.41 3.09
N PRO A 44 -22.73 -11.16 2.15
CA PRO A 44 -23.82 -12.08 2.48
C PRO A 44 -23.41 -13.08 3.57
N SER A 45 -24.38 -13.59 4.32
CA SER A 45 -24.15 -14.55 5.40
C SER A 45 -23.58 -15.88 4.86
N GLU A 46 -22.94 -16.67 5.74
CA GLU A 46 -22.43 -18.01 5.38
C GLU A 46 -23.49 -18.89 4.71
N MET A 47 -24.75 -18.73 5.09
CA MET A 47 -25.88 -19.50 4.56
C MET A 47 -26.31 -19.03 3.18
N GLU A 48 -26.32 -17.71 2.94
CA GLU A 48 -26.63 -17.13 1.63
C GLU A 48 -25.53 -17.47 0.62
N LEU A 49 -24.27 -17.35 1.02
CA LEU A 49 -23.12 -17.73 0.20
C LEU A 49 -23.10 -19.24 -0.09
N ALA A 50 -23.44 -20.08 0.88
CA ALA A 50 -23.53 -21.53 0.64
C ALA A 50 -24.58 -21.85 -0.42
N LYS A 51 -25.70 -21.13 -0.41
CA LYS A 51 -26.77 -21.27 -1.41
C LYS A 51 -26.34 -20.75 -2.78
N SER A 52 -25.68 -19.58 -2.87
CA SER A 52 -25.24 -19.02 -4.15
C SER A 52 -24.17 -19.88 -4.82
N TYR A 53 -23.21 -20.39 -4.05
CA TYR A 53 -22.11 -21.21 -4.56
C TYR A 53 -22.46 -22.70 -4.73
N GLY A 54 -23.61 -23.15 -4.22
CA GLY A 54 -23.99 -24.56 -4.29
C GLY A 54 -23.08 -25.49 -3.47
N VAL A 55 -22.44 -24.97 -2.42
CA VAL A 55 -21.50 -25.71 -1.56
C VAL A 55 -22.00 -25.80 -0.11
N GLY A 56 -21.41 -26.70 0.67
CA GLY A 56 -21.72 -26.82 2.09
C GLY A 56 -21.30 -25.57 2.91
N ARG A 57 -22.08 -25.24 3.95
CA ARG A 57 -21.78 -24.12 4.86
C ARG A 57 -20.38 -24.18 5.49
N ILE A 58 -19.88 -25.39 5.78
CA ILE A 58 -18.53 -25.59 6.34
C ILE A 58 -17.46 -25.11 5.35
N THR A 59 -17.67 -25.33 4.05
CA THR A 59 -16.77 -24.88 2.97
C THR A 59 -16.70 -23.36 2.90
N VAL A 60 -17.85 -22.68 2.92
CA VAL A 60 -17.93 -21.21 2.94
C VAL A 60 -17.31 -20.65 4.23
N ARG A 61 -17.63 -21.24 5.38
CA ARG A 61 -17.04 -20.82 6.66
C ARG A 61 -15.52 -20.87 6.61
N ARG A 62 -14.94 -21.95 6.08
CA ARG A 62 -13.49 -22.08 5.92
C ARG A 62 -12.93 -20.99 5.00
N ALA A 63 -13.57 -20.73 3.85
CA ALA A 63 -13.15 -19.67 2.94
C ALA A 63 -13.15 -18.29 3.61
N ILE A 64 -14.20 -17.97 4.37
CA ILE A 64 -14.29 -16.71 5.13
C ILE A 64 -13.22 -16.66 6.22
N GLU A 65 -12.94 -17.76 6.91
CA GLU A 65 -11.88 -17.83 7.93
C GLU A 65 -10.50 -17.50 7.35
N GLU A 66 -10.16 -18.09 6.20
CA GLU A 66 -8.89 -17.83 5.52
C GLU A 66 -8.82 -16.39 5.00
N LEU A 67 -9.90 -15.87 4.40
CA LEU A 67 -9.98 -14.45 4.00
C LEU A 67 -9.88 -13.50 5.19
N SER A 68 -10.45 -13.88 6.34
CA SER A 68 -10.32 -13.10 7.57
C SER A 68 -8.89 -13.13 8.11
N ARG A 69 -8.24 -14.29 8.09
CA ARG A 69 -6.84 -14.43 8.50
C ARG A 69 -5.90 -13.66 7.56
N ALA A 70 -6.20 -13.64 6.27
CA ALA A 70 -5.47 -12.88 5.27
C ALA A 70 -5.77 -11.37 5.32
N GLY A 71 -6.77 -10.94 6.11
CA GLY A 71 -7.09 -9.54 6.33
C GLY A 71 -8.04 -8.91 5.30
N TYR A 72 -8.65 -9.70 4.41
CA TYR A 72 -9.67 -9.24 3.45
C TYR A 72 -11.06 -9.07 4.11
N LEU A 73 -11.34 -9.82 5.17
CA LEU A 73 -12.63 -9.82 5.86
C LEU A 73 -12.49 -9.67 7.39
N SER A 74 -13.41 -8.96 8.03
CA SER A 74 -13.51 -8.88 9.49
C SER A 74 -14.84 -9.48 9.96
N ARG A 75 -14.75 -10.54 10.78
CA ARG A 75 -15.92 -11.11 11.47
C ARG A 75 -16.25 -10.28 12.69
N GLN A 76 -17.46 -9.74 12.75
CA GLN A 76 -18.00 -9.04 13.90
C GLN A 76 -19.16 -9.86 14.48
N GLN A 77 -18.95 -10.42 15.69
CA GLN A 77 -19.94 -11.29 16.34
C GLN A 77 -21.30 -10.58 16.44
N GLY A 78 -22.36 -11.25 15.96
CA GLY A 78 -23.72 -10.70 15.94
C GLY A 78 -24.01 -9.64 14.87
N ARG A 79 -22.98 -9.08 14.20
CA ARG A 79 -23.15 -8.03 13.18
C ARG A 79 -22.93 -8.52 11.76
N GLY A 80 -22.15 -9.58 11.57
CA GLY A 80 -21.86 -10.18 10.27
C GLY A 80 -20.38 -10.16 9.93
N THR A 81 -20.07 -10.36 8.66
CA THR A 81 -18.70 -10.31 8.13
C THR A 81 -18.59 -9.12 7.19
N PHE A 82 -17.55 -8.31 7.37
CA PHE A 82 -17.35 -7.05 6.65
C PHE A 82 -16.07 -7.10 5.83
N VAL A 83 -16.06 -6.43 4.68
CA VAL A 83 -14.86 -6.28 3.87
C VAL A 83 -13.89 -5.34 4.57
N CYS A 84 -12.67 -5.80 4.83
CA CYS A 84 -11.60 -4.94 5.30
C CYS A 84 -11.08 -4.10 4.14
N ALA A 85 -10.63 -2.87 4.42
CA ALA A 85 -9.77 -2.19 3.47
C ALA A 85 -8.47 -3.02 3.32
N PRO A 86 -8.01 -3.32 2.09
CA PRO A 86 -6.72 -3.95 1.90
C PRO A 86 -5.65 -3.08 2.55
N LYS A 87 -4.77 -3.71 3.34
CA LYS A 87 -3.69 -3.02 4.02
C LYS A 87 -2.38 -3.24 3.28
N LEU A 88 -1.70 -2.16 2.94
CA LEU A 88 -0.34 -2.23 2.45
C LEU A 88 0.58 -2.64 3.61
N LYS A 89 1.24 -3.80 3.49
CA LYS A 89 2.21 -4.27 4.48
C LYS A 89 3.62 -3.84 4.07
N ARG A 90 4.33 -3.17 4.96
CA ARG A 90 5.72 -2.75 4.74
C ARG A 90 6.60 -3.19 5.91
N LYS A 91 7.75 -3.77 5.60
CA LYS A 91 8.77 -4.02 6.62
C LYS A 91 9.44 -2.71 7.01
N ILE A 92 9.48 -2.38 8.30
CA ILE A 92 10.41 -1.34 8.79
C ILE A 92 11.78 -2.01 8.89
N ARG A 93 12.53 -1.99 7.78
CA ARG A 93 13.84 -2.61 7.76
C ARG A 93 14.83 -1.72 8.51
N GLN A 94 15.39 -2.24 9.59
CA GLN A 94 16.54 -1.62 10.24
C GLN A 94 17.78 -1.80 9.36
N LYS A 95 18.47 -0.69 9.06
CA LYS A 95 19.79 -0.60 8.38
C LYS A 95 19.94 -1.36 7.05
N GLY A 96 19.93 -0.58 5.96
CA GLY A 96 20.52 -0.97 4.67
C GLY A 96 19.57 -1.54 3.62
N ASP A 97 18.25 -1.51 3.87
CA ASP A 97 17.27 -2.00 2.89
C ASP A 97 16.04 -1.06 2.89
N VAL A 98 16.19 0.02 2.13
CA VAL A 98 15.12 1.00 1.90
C VAL A 98 14.21 0.49 0.80
N GLN A 99 12.96 0.20 1.15
CA GLN A 99 11.91 -0.10 0.18
C GLN A 99 11.20 1.20 -0.23
N SER A 100 10.99 1.45 -1.52
CA SER A 100 10.10 2.52 -2.00
C SER A 100 8.63 2.14 -1.77
N PHE A 101 7.71 3.11 -1.81
CA PHE A 101 6.28 2.81 -1.76
C PHE A 101 5.86 1.90 -2.93
N THR A 102 6.37 2.18 -4.12
CA THR A 102 6.10 1.40 -5.35
C THR A 102 6.52 -0.06 -5.21
N GLU A 103 7.72 -0.33 -4.68
CA GLU A 103 8.17 -1.70 -4.39
C GLU A 103 7.35 -2.35 -3.27
N GLY A 104 6.90 -1.56 -2.30
CA GLY A 104 5.95 -2.01 -1.27
C GLY A 104 4.64 -2.52 -1.87
N CYS A 105 4.05 -1.76 -2.79
CA CYS A 105 2.84 -2.19 -3.50
C CYS A 105 3.08 -3.45 -4.32
N ALA A 106 4.16 -3.49 -5.11
CA ALA A 106 4.51 -4.65 -5.93
C ALA A 106 4.69 -5.92 -5.09
N ALA A 107 5.34 -5.82 -3.93
CA ALA A 107 5.52 -6.94 -2.99
C ALA A 107 4.21 -7.44 -2.34
N ASN A 108 3.12 -6.68 -2.46
CA ASN A 108 1.79 -7.04 -1.96
C ASN A 108 0.77 -7.25 -3.10
N ASP A 109 1.24 -7.41 -4.35
CA ASP A 109 0.40 -7.56 -5.55
C ASP A 109 -0.60 -6.41 -5.77
N MET A 110 -0.23 -5.19 -5.36
CA MET A 110 -1.05 -3.98 -5.52
C MET A 110 -0.48 -3.06 -6.60
N VAL A 111 -1.34 -2.31 -7.27
CA VAL A 111 -0.95 -1.29 -8.26
C VAL A 111 -0.63 0.02 -7.54
N PRO A 112 0.64 0.49 -7.56
CA PRO A 112 0.99 1.78 -6.99
C PRO A 112 0.48 2.91 -7.89
N GLY A 113 0.05 4.01 -7.28
CA GLY A 113 -0.21 5.26 -7.99
C GLY A 113 0.20 6.47 -7.15
N ALA A 114 0.18 7.63 -7.77
CA ALA A 114 0.36 8.91 -7.09
C ALA A 114 -0.66 9.94 -7.58
N ARG A 115 -0.75 11.04 -6.84
CA ARG A 115 -1.37 12.28 -7.29
C ARG A 115 -0.60 13.42 -6.65
N LEU A 116 -0.05 14.30 -7.47
CA LEU A 116 0.60 15.51 -6.98
C LEU A 116 -0.44 16.37 -6.24
N VAL A 117 -0.09 16.80 -5.03
CA VAL A 117 -0.90 17.74 -4.23
C VAL A 117 -0.30 19.12 -4.37
N SER A 118 1.00 19.23 -4.10
CA SER A 118 1.72 20.50 -4.20
C SER A 118 3.21 20.26 -4.44
N ARG A 119 3.86 21.30 -4.97
CA ARG A 119 5.31 21.45 -4.95
C ARG A 119 5.66 22.85 -4.50
N THR A 120 6.46 22.99 -3.47
CA THR A 120 6.74 24.29 -2.86
C THR A 120 8.22 24.41 -2.52
N VAL A 121 8.74 25.63 -2.61
CA VAL A 121 10.08 25.95 -2.12
C VAL A 121 9.92 26.52 -0.71
N VAL A 122 10.66 25.97 0.23
CA VAL A 122 10.64 26.36 1.64
C VAL A 122 12.06 26.56 2.14
N ALA A 123 12.21 27.40 3.17
CA ALA A 123 13.47 27.59 3.85
C ALA A 123 13.75 26.40 4.79
N ALA A 124 14.94 25.83 4.73
CA ALA A 124 15.37 24.75 5.62
C ALA A 124 15.32 25.22 7.08
N THR A 125 14.69 24.43 7.94
CA THR A 125 14.79 24.60 9.40
C THR A 125 16.22 24.29 9.86
N HIS A 126 16.55 24.61 11.11
CA HIS A 126 17.87 24.26 11.66
C HIS A 126 18.10 22.74 11.66
N GLU A 127 17.06 21.96 11.92
CA GLU A 127 17.13 20.50 11.94
C GLU A 127 17.29 19.92 10.54
N ASP A 128 16.45 20.36 9.58
CA ASP A 128 16.53 19.91 8.19
C ASP A 128 17.89 20.28 7.58
N ALA A 129 18.36 21.50 7.85
CA ALA A 129 19.66 21.99 7.39
C ALA A 129 20.83 21.16 7.96
N ALA A 130 20.78 20.82 9.24
CA ALA A 130 21.79 19.98 9.88
C ALA A 130 21.86 18.58 9.26
N PHE A 131 20.71 17.98 8.93
CA PHE A 131 20.68 16.71 8.21
C PHE A 131 21.31 16.81 6.82
N PHE A 132 20.94 17.83 6.04
CA PHE A 132 21.45 17.99 4.68
C PHE A 132 22.90 18.50 4.63
N GLY A 133 23.46 18.97 5.75
CA GLY A 133 24.80 19.59 5.78
C GLY A 133 24.83 20.94 5.09
N VAL A 134 23.73 21.70 5.16
CA VAL A 134 23.57 23.04 4.56
C VAL A 134 23.29 24.09 5.63
N GLU A 135 23.33 25.36 5.26
CA GLU A 135 22.98 26.45 6.18
C GLU A 135 21.46 26.53 6.43
N PRO A 136 21.02 26.89 7.65
CA PRO A 136 19.62 27.20 7.91
C PRO A 136 19.10 28.26 6.94
N GLY A 137 17.90 28.06 6.42
CA GLY A 137 17.33 28.92 5.38
C GLY A 137 17.69 28.54 3.94
N CYS A 138 18.58 27.56 3.73
CA CYS A 138 18.80 26.96 2.41
C CYS A 138 17.47 26.53 1.78
N GLU A 139 17.30 26.76 0.48
CA GLU A 139 16.06 26.42 -0.21
C GLU A 139 15.91 24.90 -0.36
N LEU A 140 14.81 24.37 0.18
CA LEU A 140 14.37 23.01 -0.02
C LEU A 140 13.16 23.01 -0.95
N ILE A 141 13.12 22.06 -1.88
CA ILE A 141 11.90 21.76 -2.61
C ILE A 141 11.16 20.61 -1.93
N VAL A 142 9.90 20.87 -1.59
CA VAL A 142 8.99 19.93 -0.98
C VAL A 142 8.01 19.45 -2.03
N VAL A 143 7.97 18.14 -2.26
CA VAL A 143 7.03 17.48 -3.17
C VAL A 143 6.03 16.69 -2.34
N GLU A 144 4.78 17.15 -2.33
CA GLU A 144 3.69 16.54 -1.59
C GLU A 144 2.77 15.75 -2.52
N ARG A 145 2.53 14.48 -2.20
CA ARG A 145 1.74 13.58 -3.04
C ARG A 145 0.83 12.70 -2.21
N VAL A 146 -0.36 12.43 -2.73
CA VAL A 146 -1.16 11.29 -2.26
C VAL A 146 -0.67 10.05 -3.00
N ARG A 147 -0.25 9.04 -2.25
CA ARG A 147 0.08 7.72 -2.76
C ARG A 147 -1.13 6.81 -2.65
N THR A 148 -1.43 6.12 -3.73
CA THR A 148 -2.54 5.18 -3.82
C THR A 148 -2.05 3.76 -3.98
N ALA A 149 -2.77 2.80 -3.42
CA ALA A 149 -2.62 1.38 -3.73
C ALA A 149 -3.97 0.88 -4.25
N ASP A 150 -3.99 0.31 -5.46
CA ASP A 150 -5.22 -0.05 -6.20
C ASP A 150 -6.21 1.12 -6.31
N GLY A 151 -5.69 2.32 -6.54
CA GLY A 151 -6.49 3.56 -6.64
C GLY A 151 -6.99 4.13 -5.31
N VAL A 152 -6.86 3.39 -4.19
CA VAL A 152 -7.28 3.87 -2.87
C VAL A 152 -6.17 4.72 -2.23
N PRO A 153 -6.43 5.93 -1.72
CA PRO A 153 -5.44 6.72 -0.99
C PRO A 153 -4.91 6.00 0.25
N VAL A 154 -3.60 5.91 0.41
CA VAL A 154 -2.98 5.18 1.53
C VAL A 154 -2.06 6.08 2.35
N MET A 155 -1.39 7.03 1.69
CA MET A 155 -0.36 7.86 2.32
C MET A 155 -0.34 9.24 1.69
N LEU A 156 -0.24 10.27 2.53
CA LEU A 156 0.12 11.61 2.12
C LEU A 156 1.60 11.76 2.44
N GLU A 157 2.43 11.69 1.42
CA GLU A 157 3.88 11.86 1.56
C GLU A 157 4.27 13.29 1.26
N ASN A 158 5.29 13.76 1.97
CA ASN A 158 5.93 15.04 1.81
C ASN A 158 7.44 14.79 1.80
N ASN A 159 8.05 14.88 0.62
CA ASN A 159 9.48 14.62 0.45
C ASN A 159 10.20 15.94 0.19
N ALA A 160 11.16 16.28 1.05
CA ALA A 160 11.99 17.46 0.93
C ALA A 160 13.38 17.12 0.37
N PHE A 161 13.87 17.96 -0.54
CA PHE A 161 15.16 17.86 -1.21
C PHE A 161 15.86 19.21 -1.19
N VAL A 162 17.19 19.24 -1.12
CA VAL A 162 17.95 20.47 -1.37
C VAL A 162 17.70 20.92 -2.82
N LEU A 163 17.13 22.12 -3.00
CA LEU A 163 16.70 22.60 -4.31
C LEU A 163 17.88 22.77 -5.27
N ALA A 164 19.00 23.27 -4.79
CA ALA A 164 20.20 23.47 -5.61
C ALA A 164 20.72 22.17 -6.23
N ASP A 165 20.58 21.05 -5.52
CA ASP A 165 20.99 19.72 -5.99
C ASP A 165 19.92 19.04 -6.86
N HIS A 166 18.65 19.47 -6.74
CA HIS A 166 17.50 18.86 -7.40
C HIS A 166 16.60 19.89 -8.12
N PRO A 167 17.14 20.81 -8.94
CA PRO A 167 16.37 21.90 -9.54
C PRO A 167 15.29 21.40 -10.50
N TYR A 168 15.48 20.22 -11.08
CA TYR A 168 14.52 19.59 -12.00
C TYR A 168 13.15 19.34 -11.34
N LEU A 169 13.09 19.10 -10.03
CA LEU A 169 11.82 18.90 -9.32
C LEU A 169 10.94 20.17 -9.36
N GLN A 170 11.55 21.34 -9.50
CA GLN A 170 10.83 22.60 -9.64
C GLN A 170 10.26 22.78 -11.05
N THR A 171 10.89 22.22 -12.08
CA THR A 171 10.58 22.48 -13.49
C THR A 171 9.85 21.34 -14.20
N LEU A 172 9.86 20.12 -13.65
CA LEU A 172 9.15 18.97 -14.23
C LEU A 172 7.65 19.26 -14.45
N ALA A 173 7.01 18.61 -15.43
CA ALA A 173 5.57 18.75 -15.56
C ALA A 173 4.87 18.01 -14.41
N ASP A 174 3.72 18.49 -13.95
CA ASP A 174 3.00 17.88 -12.82
C ASP A 174 2.68 16.39 -13.06
N LYS A 175 2.39 16.04 -14.32
CA LYS A 175 2.15 14.65 -14.75
C LYS A 175 3.34 13.73 -14.49
N ASP A 176 4.57 14.26 -14.54
CA ASP A 176 5.80 13.49 -14.35
C ASP A 176 6.07 13.26 -12.84
N LEU A 177 5.28 13.87 -11.95
CA LEU A 177 5.29 13.60 -10.51
C LEU A 177 4.09 12.76 -10.05
N ALA A 178 3.08 12.61 -10.92
CA ALA A 178 1.79 12.06 -10.59
C ALA A 178 1.69 10.53 -10.73
N ASP A 179 2.57 9.85 -11.47
CA ASP A 179 2.43 8.39 -11.62
C ASP A 179 3.78 7.65 -11.66
N ASN A 180 4.67 7.98 -10.73
CA ASN A 180 5.98 7.34 -10.63
C ASN A 180 6.45 7.17 -9.18
N SER A 181 7.53 6.42 -9.00
CA SER A 181 8.29 6.39 -7.76
C SER A 181 9.18 7.64 -7.66
N ILE A 182 9.10 8.38 -6.54
CA ILE A 182 10.01 9.52 -6.33
C ILE A 182 11.46 9.05 -6.20
N PHE A 183 11.68 7.84 -5.66
CA PHE A 183 13.04 7.27 -5.56
C PHE A 183 13.60 6.95 -6.94
N ALA A 184 12.78 6.40 -7.84
CA ALA A 184 13.21 6.14 -9.22
C ALA A 184 13.49 7.44 -9.97
N LEU A 185 12.62 8.45 -9.82
CA LEU A 185 12.81 9.77 -10.43
C LEU A 185 14.11 10.43 -9.97
N VAL A 186 14.41 10.37 -8.68
CA VAL A 186 15.66 10.91 -8.12
C VAL A 186 16.87 10.14 -8.64
N ALA A 187 16.79 8.81 -8.71
CA ALA A 187 17.86 7.98 -9.26
C ALA A 187 18.15 8.29 -10.74
N GLU A 188 17.10 8.47 -11.55
CA GLU A 188 17.22 8.80 -12.97
C GLU A 188 17.90 10.14 -13.21
N HIS A 189 17.53 11.17 -12.44
CA HIS A 189 18.03 12.53 -12.65
C HIS A 189 19.35 12.84 -11.95
N SER A 190 19.60 12.27 -10.76
CA SER A 190 20.78 12.57 -9.96
C SER A 190 21.85 11.47 -9.99
N GLY A 191 21.50 10.27 -10.47
CA GLY A 191 22.34 9.07 -10.34
C GLY A 191 22.45 8.53 -8.91
N ARG A 192 21.70 9.08 -7.95
CA ARG A 192 21.71 8.72 -6.53
C ARG A 192 20.38 8.11 -6.12
N ALA A 193 20.41 7.07 -5.30
CA ALA A 193 19.20 6.41 -4.81
C ALA A 193 19.18 6.33 -3.28
N PRO A 194 18.01 6.42 -2.62
CA PRO A 194 17.88 6.17 -1.19
C PRO A 194 18.24 4.72 -0.89
N LEU A 195 19.25 4.49 -0.04
CA LEU A 195 19.71 3.14 0.33
C LEU A 195 19.69 2.89 1.83
N LYS A 196 19.84 3.94 2.63
CA LYS A 196 19.74 3.87 4.10
C LYS A 196 18.70 4.87 4.58
N SER A 197 18.02 4.52 5.67
CA SER A 197 17.14 5.41 6.40
C SER A 197 17.49 5.33 7.88
N ASP A 198 18.06 6.39 8.44
CA ASP A 198 18.43 6.50 9.85
C ASP A 198 18.64 7.98 10.23
N PRO A 199 17.86 8.57 11.15
CA PRO A 199 16.76 7.94 11.88
C PRO A 199 15.51 7.69 11.02
N CYS A 200 14.68 6.76 11.50
CA CYS A 200 13.31 6.54 11.01
C CYS A 200 12.39 6.43 12.23
N THR A 201 11.53 7.41 12.44
CA THR A 201 10.60 7.47 13.58
C THR A 201 9.18 7.22 13.11
N VAL A 202 8.37 6.59 13.97
CA VAL A 202 6.94 6.38 13.73
C VAL A 202 6.18 6.73 14.99
N GLU A 203 5.17 7.57 14.85
CA GLU A 203 4.24 7.94 15.91
C GLU A 203 2.78 7.89 15.42
N ILE A 204 1.84 8.12 16.33
CA ILE A 204 0.42 8.20 15.99
C ILE A 204 0.02 9.66 15.83
N ALA A 205 -0.68 9.94 14.74
CA ALA A 205 -1.33 11.22 14.48
C ALA A 205 -2.82 11.00 14.19
N LEU A 206 -3.57 12.09 14.13
CA LEU A 206 -4.96 12.09 13.68
C LEU A 206 -5.07 12.86 12.37
N ALA A 207 -5.93 12.41 11.46
CA ALA A 207 -6.23 13.13 10.24
C ALA A 207 -6.87 14.49 10.56
N ASP A 208 -6.18 15.57 10.21
CA ASP A 208 -6.68 16.95 10.33
C ASP A 208 -7.58 17.32 9.13
N ALA A 209 -8.12 18.54 9.14
CA ALA A 209 -9.01 19.04 8.08
C ALA A 209 -8.32 19.19 6.70
N GLN A 210 -6.99 19.20 6.64
CA GLN A 210 -6.24 19.26 5.38
C GLN A 210 -5.96 17.86 4.84
N ALA A 211 -5.51 16.93 5.70
CA ALA A 211 -5.14 15.58 5.32
C ALA A 211 -6.37 14.68 5.05
N ALA A 212 -7.45 14.83 5.83
CA ALA A 212 -8.62 13.97 5.75
C ALA A 212 -9.27 13.93 4.35
N PRO A 213 -9.53 15.07 3.68
CA PRO A 213 -10.06 15.06 2.32
C PRO A 213 -9.09 14.43 1.29
N LEU A 214 -7.79 14.67 1.43
CA LEU A 214 -6.77 14.13 0.52
C LEU A 214 -6.65 12.62 0.61
N LEU A 215 -6.85 12.08 1.81
CA LEU A 215 -6.76 10.65 2.12
C LEU A 215 -8.12 9.94 2.05
N GLU A 216 -9.21 10.65 1.78
CA GLU A 216 -10.57 10.09 1.74
C GLU A 216 -10.91 9.32 3.04
N VAL A 217 -10.70 9.99 4.16
CA VAL A 217 -10.99 9.50 5.52
C VAL A 217 -11.69 10.59 6.33
N PRO A 218 -12.42 10.27 7.41
CA PRO A 218 -12.95 11.29 8.30
C PRO A 218 -11.83 12.04 9.04
N VAL A 219 -12.08 13.29 9.40
CA VAL A 219 -11.26 14.00 10.39
C VAL A 219 -11.23 13.20 11.68
N GLY A 220 -10.04 13.01 12.25
CA GLY A 220 -9.83 12.16 13.42
C GLY A 220 -9.49 10.70 13.11
N GLU A 221 -9.44 10.29 11.85
CA GLU A 221 -8.94 8.94 11.49
C GLU A 221 -7.52 8.75 12.03
N PRO A 222 -7.21 7.63 12.72
CA PRO A 222 -5.86 7.34 13.18
C PRO A 222 -4.88 7.15 12.01
N LEU A 223 -3.79 7.89 12.05
CA LEU A 223 -2.70 7.83 11.09
C LEU A 223 -1.42 7.40 11.80
N PHE A 224 -0.53 6.73 11.08
CA PHE A 224 0.88 6.76 11.42
C PHE A 224 1.49 8.05 10.86
N TYR A 225 2.26 8.76 11.67
CA TYR A 225 3.16 9.80 11.20
C TYR A 225 4.58 9.23 11.21
N MET A 226 5.22 9.20 10.05
CA MET A 226 6.57 8.66 9.89
C MET A 226 7.50 9.74 9.36
N GLU A 227 8.64 9.93 10.04
CA GLU A 227 9.74 10.74 9.55
C GLU A 227 10.94 9.85 9.23
N ALA A 228 11.50 10.01 8.04
CA ALA A 228 12.56 9.15 7.55
C ALA A 228 13.63 9.99 6.83
N TYR A 229 14.86 9.82 7.30
CA TYR A 229 16.04 10.54 6.82
C TYR A 229 16.84 9.63 5.90
N PHE A 230 16.87 9.92 4.60
CA PHE A 230 17.44 9.01 3.61
C PHE A 230 18.82 9.46 3.13
N THR A 231 19.75 8.52 3.13
CA THR A 231 21.09 8.69 2.56
C THR A 231 21.34 7.70 1.43
N ASP A 232 22.27 8.07 0.54
CA ASP A 232 22.72 7.24 -0.57
C ASP A 232 23.80 6.21 -0.16
N ALA A 233 24.41 5.54 -1.14
CA ALA A 233 25.46 4.54 -0.93
C ALA A 233 26.69 5.10 -0.19
N ASP A 234 26.97 6.38 -0.39
CA ASP A 234 28.12 7.09 0.17
C ASP A 234 27.77 7.81 1.48
N GLU A 235 26.60 7.50 2.06
CA GLU A 235 26.06 8.13 3.28
C GLU A 235 25.78 9.63 3.13
N ARG A 236 25.67 10.13 1.90
CA ARG A 236 25.31 11.53 1.66
C ARG A 236 23.80 11.71 1.80
N PRO A 237 23.33 12.77 2.49
CA PRO A 237 21.91 13.13 2.56
C PRO A 237 21.31 13.25 1.16
N LEU A 238 20.13 12.66 0.97
CA LEU A 238 19.43 12.68 -0.32
C LEU A 238 18.05 13.29 -0.19
N LEU A 239 17.24 12.81 0.76
CA LEU A 239 15.92 13.38 1.00
C LEU A 239 15.44 13.15 2.43
N LEU A 240 14.52 14.00 2.86
CA LEU A 240 13.78 13.88 4.11
C LEU A 240 12.32 13.58 3.78
N GLY A 241 11.79 12.47 4.28
CA GLY A 241 10.41 12.07 4.09
C GLY A 241 9.59 12.27 5.35
N ARG A 242 8.49 13.03 5.26
CA ARG A 242 7.47 13.15 6.31
C ARG A 242 6.15 12.62 5.76
N GLN A 243 5.58 11.63 6.42
CA GLN A 243 4.50 10.83 5.83
C GLN A 243 3.36 10.63 6.81
N LYS A 244 2.14 10.98 6.38
CA LYS A 244 0.89 10.67 7.07
C LYS A 244 0.26 9.44 6.39
N ILE A 245 0.20 8.31 7.09
CA ILE A 245 -0.18 7.01 6.55
C ILE A 245 -1.46 6.52 7.24
N VAL A 246 -2.47 6.12 6.46
CA VAL A 246 -3.77 5.69 7.01
C VAL A 246 -3.63 4.36 7.75
N GLY A 247 -3.81 4.35 9.08
CA GLY A 247 -3.59 3.16 9.91
C GLY A 247 -4.58 2.02 9.63
N SER A 248 -5.78 2.34 9.14
CA SER A 248 -6.74 1.34 8.67
C SER A 248 -6.38 0.72 7.32
N ARG A 249 -5.42 1.29 6.57
CA ARG A 249 -4.98 0.84 5.23
C ARG A 249 -3.50 0.45 5.16
N TYR A 250 -2.80 0.42 6.30
CA TYR A 250 -1.37 0.15 6.36
C TYR A 250 -1.00 -0.70 7.58
N VAL A 251 0.04 -1.53 7.44
CA VAL A 251 0.64 -2.28 8.53
C VAL A 251 2.16 -2.25 8.38
N PHE A 252 2.84 -1.96 9.49
CA PHE A 252 4.28 -2.15 9.60
C PHE A 252 4.58 -3.55 10.15
N ASP A 253 5.50 -4.24 9.48
CA ASP A 253 6.07 -5.52 9.89
C ASP A 253 7.47 -5.23 10.47
N ILE A 254 7.68 -5.56 11.75
CA ILE A 254 8.87 -5.20 12.54
C ILE A 254 9.65 -6.47 12.88
#